data_AF-A0A532ED93-F1
#
_entry.id   AF-A0A532ED93-F1
#
_cell.length_a   1.000
_cell.length_b   1.000
_cell.length_c   1.000
_cell.angle_alpha   90.00
_cell.angle_beta   90.00
_cell.angle_gamma   90.00
#
_symmetry.space_group_name_H-M   'P 1'
#
loop_
_entity.id
_entity.type
_entity.pdbx_description
1 polymer ?
#
loop_
_entity_poly.entity_id
_entity_poly.type
_entity_poly.pdbx_seq_one_letter_code
_entity_poly.pdbx_strand_id
1 'polypeptide(L)'
;MYLYSNVYYHRTTRAIDIHLRDIFGDTMKLLFPSNPAKHMDEYLTLTDWSLLEDVRRWKKAGQSSLRRLHQEWAHILGRDVKWKMAYSTVLKEKGIERGMDFPSHEQFQQQIQKALPAKLQALPFRVDMAPLDPRPDPKDTRGIPLLVFDPGTKGVSTEPLEEFLDLLPTRLVQFRIYALDHNQDAALSRAAATVLNKTPSSMETNF
;
A
#
# COMPACT_ATOMS: atom_id res chain seq x y z
N MET A 1 -7.64 6.21 12.97
CA MET A 1 -8.06 4.96 12.28
C MET A 1 -9.10 5.17 11.19
N TYR A 2 -10.24 5.82 11.47
CA TYR A 2 -11.37 5.92 10.53
C TYR A 2 -11.03 6.53 9.15
N LEU A 3 -10.26 7.63 9.11
CA LEU A 3 -9.86 8.27 7.85
C LEU A 3 -8.95 7.35 7.00
N TYR A 4 -8.00 6.66 7.63
CA TYR A 4 -7.11 5.75 6.91
C TYR A 4 -7.86 4.57 6.30
N SER A 5 -8.72 3.90 7.07
CA SER A 5 -9.45 2.73 6.56
C SER A 5 -10.50 3.08 5.50
N ASN A 6 -11.16 4.24 5.61
CA ASN A 6 -12.30 4.59 4.76
C ASN A 6 -11.96 5.53 3.60
N VAL A 7 -10.88 6.31 3.71
CA VAL A 7 -10.50 7.31 2.71
C VAL A 7 -9.17 6.94 2.06
N TYR A 8 -8.06 6.97 2.81
CA TYR A 8 -6.73 6.80 2.25
C TYR A 8 -6.46 5.39 1.74
N TYR A 9 -6.96 4.37 2.44
CA TYR A 9 -6.82 2.97 2.07
C TYR A 9 -8.12 2.38 1.54
N HIS A 10 -9.01 3.20 0.99
CA HIS A 10 -10.22 2.69 0.36
C HIS A 10 -9.87 1.74 -0.79
N ARG A 11 -10.58 0.60 -0.89
CA ARG A 11 -10.26 -0.48 -1.83
C ARG A 11 -10.13 -0.02 -3.30
N THR A 12 -10.97 0.93 -3.72
CA THR A 12 -10.96 1.44 -5.09
C THR A 12 -9.76 2.36 -5.33
N THR A 13 -9.40 3.20 -4.35
CA THR A 13 -8.20 4.04 -4.41
C THR A 13 -6.96 3.17 -4.53
N ARG A 14 -6.87 2.12 -3.70
CA ARG A 14 -5.75 1.17 -3.75
C ARG A 14 -5.67 0.40 -5.06
N ALA A 15 -6.80 0.05 -5.66
CA ALA A 15 -6.82 -0.56 -6.98
C ALA A 15 -6.24 0.37 -8.06
N ILE A 16 -6.58 1.67 -8.01
CA ILE A 16 -6.02 2.69 -8.89
C ILE A 16 -4.51 2.86 -8.62
N ASP A 17 -4.08 2.93 -7.36
CA ASP A 17 -2.65 3.02 -7.01
C ASP A 17 -1.84 1.84 -7.56
N ILE A 18 -2.39 0.62 -7.51
CA ILE A 18 -1.74 -0.58 -8.04
C ILE A 18 -1.63 -0.49 -9.57
N HIS A 19 -2.67 -0.02 -10.24
CA HIS A 19 -2.62 0.20 -11.68
C HIS A 19 -1.59 1.28 -12.04
N LEU A 20 -1.56 2.38 -11.29
CA LEU A 20 -0.56 3.44 -11.46
C LEU A 20 0.86 2.89 -11.28
N ARG A 21 1.13 2.02 -10.29
CA ARG A 21 2.46 1.40 -10.14
C ARG A 21 2.94 0.65 -11.39
N ASP A 22 2.02 0.02 -12.13
CA ASP A 22 2.39 -0.71 -13.37
C ASP A 22 2.81 0.23 -14.51
N ILE A 23 2.36 1.50 -14.53
CA ILE A 23 2.50 2.39 -15.71
C ILE A 23 3.20 3.72 -15.42
N PHE A 24 3.23 4.17 -14.18
CA PHE A 24 3.69 5.52 -13.82
C PHE A 24 5.18 5.68 -14.07
N GLY A 25 6.00 4.68 -13.74
CA GLY A 25 7.44 4.72 -14.02
C GLY A 25 7.75 4.86 -15.52
N ASP A 26 7.06 4.09 -16.37
CA ASP A 26 7.19 4.20 -17.82
C ASP A 26 6.69 5.55 -18.36
N THR A 27 5.60 6.06 -17.79
CA THR A 27 5.05 7.39 -18.10
C THR A 27 6.06 8.48 -17.77
N MET A 28 6.65 8.43 -16.57
CA MET A 28 7.63 9.39 -16.09
C MET A 28 8.94 9.37 -16.88
N LYS A 29 9.42 8.19 -17.31
CA LYS A 29 10.59 8.10 -18.20
C LYS A 29 10.39 8.83 -19.53
N LEU A 30 9.14 9.00 -19.99
CA LEU A 30 8.81 9.71 -21.22
C LEU A 30 8.52 11.19 -21.00
N LEU A 31 7.85 11.54 -19.89
CA LEU A 31 7.50 12.92 -19.56
C LEU A 31 8.65 13.71 -18.94
N PHE A 32 9.46 13.06 -18.10
CA PHE A 32 10.51 13.69 -17.33
C PHE A 32 11.70 12.72 -17.15
N PRO A 33 12.54 12.51 -18.19
CA PRO A 33 13.67 11.58 -18.13
C PRO A 33 14.85 12.06 -17.27
N SER A 34 14.78 13.29 -16.74
CA SER A 34 15.84 13.94 -15.97
C SER A 34 15.69 13.74 -14.46
N ASN A 35 16.74 14.01 -13.68
CA ASN A 35 16.64 14.02 -12.21
C ASN A 35 15.96 15.32 -11.74
N PRO A 36 14.79 15.27 -11.08
CA PRO A 36 14.08 16.47 -10.61
C PRO A 36 14.93 17.39 -9.73
N ALA A 37 15.80 16.83 -8.88
CA ALA A 37 16.66 17.61 -7.99
C ALA A 37 17.70 18.45 -8.73
N LYS A 38 17.99 18.12 -10.01
CA LYS A 38 18.91 18.87 -10.88
C LYS A 38 18.19 19.77 -11.88
N HIS A 39 16.88 19.58 -12.07
CA HIS A 39 16.05 20.27 -13.07
C HIS A 39 14.79 20.84 -12.40
N MET A 40 15.00 21.66 -11.37
CA MET A 40 13.90 22.13 -10.53
C MET A 40 12.90 23.02 -11.30
N ASP A 41 13.39 23.85 -12.22
CA ASP A 41 12.54 24.74 -13.02
C ASP A 41 11.58 23.95 -13.91
N GLU A 42 12.06 22.88 -14.56
CA GLU A 42 11.22 21.98 -15.35
C GLU A 42 10.28 21.17 -14.44
N TYR A 43 10.79 20.67 -13.31
CA TYR A 43 10.00 19.91 -12.34
C TYR A 43 8.86 20.72 -11.72
N LEU A 44 9.05 22.03 -11.50
CA LEU A 44 8.01 22.94 -11.02
C LEU A 44 6.79 22.97 -11.95
N THR A 45 7.00 22.74 -13.25
CA THR A 45 5.91 22.71 -14.26
C THR A 45 5.29 21.33 -14.42
N LEU A 46 5.94 20.28 -13.91
CA LEU A 46 5.41 18.92 -13.90
C LEU A 46 4.37 18.79 -12.80
N THR A 47 3.12 18.93 -13.19
CA THR A 47 1.94 18.86 -12.32
C THR A 47 1.05 17.69 -12.74
N ASP A 48 0.08 17.33 -11.89
CA ASP A 48 -0.97 16.38 -12.27
C ASP A 48 -1.67 16.83 -13.57
N TRP A 49 -1.89 18.13 -13.74
CA TRP A 49 -2.53 18.66 -14.94
C TRP A 49 -1.65 18.51 -16.19
N SER A 50 -0.37 18.89 -16.13
CA SER A 50 0.53 18.77 -17.27
C SER A 50 0.71 17.30 -17.69
N LEU A 51 0.83 16.39 -16.70
CA LEU A 51 0.89 14.95 -16.93
C LEU A 51 -0.34 14.46 -17.68
N LEU A 52 -1.54 14.81 -17.21
CA LEU A 52 -2.79 14.35 -17.82
C LEU A 52 -2.97 14.89 -19.24
N GLU A 53 -2.59 16.15 -19.49
CA GLU A 53 -2.62 16.75 -20.81
C GLU A 53 -1.65 16.08 -21.78
N ASP A 54 -0.43 15.76 -21.36
CA ASP A 54 0.55 15.08 -22.20
C ASP A 54 0.13 13.64 -22.54
N VAL A 55 -0.33 12.89 -21.54
CA VAL A 55 -0.89 11.55 -21.73
C VAL A 55 -2.09 11.57 -22.68
N ARG A 56 -2.93 12.62 -22.64
CA ARG A 56 -4.06 12.77 -23.57
C ARG A 56 -3.59 12.95 -25.01
N ARG A 57 -2.50 13.69 -25.23
CA ARG A 57 -1.91 13.90 -26.57
C ARG A 57 -1.37 12.61 -27.18
N TRP A 58 -0.90 11.68 -26.35
CA TRP A 58 -0.37 10.39 -26.80
C TRP A 58 -1.37 9.50 -27.54
N LYS A 59 -2.69 9.78 -27.43
CA LYS A 59 -3.73 9.12 -28.22
C LYS A 59 -3.44 9.10 -29.72
N LYS A 60 -2.88 10.20 -30.23
CA LYS A 60 -2.58 10.39 -31.67
C LYS A 60 -1.11 10.15 -32.01
N ALA A 61 -0.30 9.69 -31.05
CA ALA A 61 1.12 9.49 -31.27
C ALA A 61 1.38 8.34 -32.25
N GLY A 62 2.40 8.50 -33.11
CA GLY A 62 2.85 7.45 -34.03
C GLY A 62 3.56 6.27 -33.34
N GLN A 63 4.12 6.50 -32.15
CA GLN A 63 4.84 5.50 -31.37
C GLN A 63 3.87 4.57 -30.60
N SER A 64 4.11 3.26 -30.68
CA SER A 64 3.27 2.24 -30.04
C SER A 64 3.30 2.29 -28.50
N SER A 65 4.46 2.61 -27.91
CA SER A 65 4.64 2.75 -26.47
C SER A 65 3.77 3.85 -25.87
N LEU A 66 3.74 5.03 -26.50
CA LEU A 66 2.90 6.16 -26.09
C LEU A 66 1.41 5.82 -26.19
N ARG A 67 0.98 5.14 -27.26
CA ARG A 67 -0.42 4.70 -27.40
C ARG A 67 -0.80 3.66 -26.35
N ARG A 68 0.09 2.73 -26.01
CA ARG A 68 -0.14 1.75 -24.93
C ARG A 68 -0.36 2.44 -23.59
N LEU A 69 0.51 3.39 -23.22
CA LEU A 69 0.37 4.12 -21.96
C LEU A 69 -0.90 4.98 -21.96
N HIS A 70 -1.23 5.63 -23.08
CA HIS A 70 -2.50 6.34 -23.22
C HIS A 70 -3.71 5.44 -22.93
N GLN A 71 -3.73 4.22 -23.44
CA GLN A 71 -4.82 3.26 -23.19
C GLN A 71 -4.93 2.89 -21.71
N GLU A 72 -3.81 2.58 -21.05
CA GLU A 72 -3.82 2.27 -19.61
C GLU A 72 -4.30 3.46 -18.76
N TRP A 73 -3.85 4.67 -19.09
CA TRP A 73 -4.35 5.89 -18.43
C TRP A 73 -5.83 6.16 -18.73
N ALA A 74 -6.32 5.83 -19.93
CA ALA A 74 -7.73 5.97 -20.28
C ALA A 74 -8.63 5.07 -19.41
N HIS A 75 -8.17 3.85 -19.07
CA HIS A 75 -8.87 3.00 -18.11
C HIS A 75 -8.96 3.67 -16.72
N ILE A 76 -7.85 4.21 -16.21
CA ILE A 76 -7.81 4.91 -14.91
C ILE A 76 -8.76 6.12 -14.91
N LEU A 77 -8.65 6.99 -15.90
CA LEU A 77 -9.45 8.21 -16.00
C LEU A 77 -10.94 7.92 -16.26
N GLY A 78 -11.23 6.84 -16.98
CA GLY A 78 -12.58 6.34 -17.22
C GLY A 78 -13.18 5.58 -16.03
N ARG A 79 -12.44 5.43 -14.92
CA ARG A 79 -12.81 4.60 -13.77
C ARG A 79 -13.06 3.13 -14.12
N ASP A 80 -12.47 2.64 -15.21
CA ASP A 80 -12.44 1.23 -15.56
C ASP A 80 -11.27 0.56 -14.85
N VAL A 81 -11.55 0.09 -13.63
CA VAL A 81 -10.51 -0.42 -12.73
C VAL A 81 -10.04 -1.80 -13.20
N LYS A 82 -8.79 -1.86 -13.68
CA LYS A 82 -8.09 -3.09 -14.10
C LYS A 82 -8.03 -4.15 -13.01
N TRP A 83 -7.61 -3.75 -11.81
CA TRP A 83 -7.37 -4.62 -10.67
C TRP A 83 -8.58 -4.67 -9.72
N LYS A 84 -9.28 -5.79 -9.69
CA LYS A 84 -10.49 -6.00 -8.88
C LYS A 84 -10.14 -6.76 -7.61
N MET A 85 -10.68 -6.32 -6.48
CA MET A 85 -10.37 -6.92 -5.17
C MET A 85 -10.98 -8.33 -5.09
N ALA A 86 -10.13 -9.33 -4.90
CA ALA A 86 -10.49 -10.75 -4.79
C ALA A 86 -10.55 -11.23 -3.32
N TYR A 87 -9.75 -10.61 -2.45
CA TYR A 87 -9.65 -10.98 -1.03
C TYR A 87 -9.27 -9.77 -0.16
N SER A 88 -9.74 -9.72 1.09
CA SER A 88 -9.33 -8.74 2.08
C SER A 88 -9.40 -9.29 3.50
N THR A 89 -8.42 -8.93 4.33
CA THR A 89 -8.42 -9.17 5.77
C THR A 89 -7.64 -8.08 6.50
N VAL A 90 -7.73 -8.06 7.84
CA VAL A 90 -6.93 -7.19 8.70
C VAL A 90 -6.03 -8.07 9.55
N LEU A 91 -4.72 -7.92 9.36
CA LEU A 91 -3.71 -8.57 10.20
C LEU A 91 -3.48 -7.70 11.42
N LYS A 92 -3.58 -8.30 12.61
CA LYS A 92 -3.31 -7.65 13.89
C LYS A 92 -2.04 -8.24 14.47
N GLU A 93 -1.07 -7.39 14.73
CA GLU A 93 0.18 -7.83 15.35
C GLU A 93 0.27 -7.28 16.78
N LYS A 94 0.57 -8.18 17.73
CA LYS A 94 0.85 -7.86 19.12
C LYS A 94 2.28 -8.32 19.43
N GLY A 95 3.08 -7.46 20.04
CA GLY A 95 4.35 -7.87 20.65
C GLY A 95 5.60 -7.83 19.77
N ILE A 96 5.56 -7.28 18.55
CA ILE A 96 6.77 -6.95 17.80
C ILE A 96 7.19 -5.51 18.11
N GLU A 97 8.46 -5.30 18.44
CA GLU A 97 9.03 -3.98 18.73
C GLU A 97 8.88 -3.01 17.54
N ARG A 98 8.65 -1.73 17.84
CA ARG A 98 8.62 -0.65 16.85
C ARG A 98 9.96 -0.64 16.10
N GLY A 99 9.95 -0.94 14.80
CA GLY A 99 11.14 -0.86 13.94
C GLY A 99 11.49 -2.16 13.20
N MET A 100 10.91 -3.29 13.59
CA MET A 100 11.07 -4.54 12.83
C MET A 100 10.31 -4.46 11.49
N ASP A 101 10.92 -4.96 10.42
CA ASP A 101 10.33 -4.95 9.09
C ASP A 101 9.16 -5.93 8.97
N PHE A 102 8.03 -5.45 8.47
CA PHE A 102 6.93 -6.31 8.07
C PHE A 102 7.29 -6.97 6.72
N PRO A 103 6.98 -8.26 6.48
CA PRO A 103 7.30 -8.89 5.21
C PRO A 103 6.73 -8.10 4.02
N SER A 104 7.50 -7.96 2.94
CA SER A 104 7.11 -7.12 1.81
C SER A 104 5.92 -7.72 1.05
N HIS A 105 5.16 -6.88 0.35
CA HIS A 105 4.07 -7.35 -0.50
C HIS A 105 4.53 -8.35 -1.56
N GLU A 106 5.78 -8.27 -2.00
CA GLU A 106 6.39 -9.20 -2.96
C GLU A 106 6.59 -10.58 -2.37
N GLN A 107 7.06 -10.66 -1.11
CA GLN A 107 7.23 -11.92 -0.40
C GLN A 107 5.88 -12.63 -0.23
N PHE A 108 4.84 -11.91 0.20
CA PHE A 108 3.49 -12.48 0.28
C PHE A 108 2.95 -12.90 -1.09
N GLN A 109 3.19 -12.11 -2.14
CA GLN A 109 2.78 -12.48 -3.49
C GLN A 109 3.43 -13.79 -3.93
N GLN A 110 4.74 -13.98 -3.70
CA GLN A 110 5.45 -15.21 -4.03
C GLN A 110 4.93 -16.42 -3.22
N GLN A 111 4.67 -16.25 -1.93
CA GLN A 111 4.14 -17.33 -1.08
C GLN A 111 2.72 -17.73 -1.50
N ILE A 112 1.85 -16.76 -1.79
CA ILE A 112 0.50 -17.02 -2.29
C ILE A 112 0.56 -17.70 -3.65
N GLN A 113 1.45 -17.27 -4.53
CA GLN A 113 1.68 -17.90 -5.83
C GLN A 113 2.03 -19.39 -5.64
N LYS A 114 2.99 -19.72 -4.77
CA LYS A 114 3.36 -21.11 -4.46
C LYS A 114 2.22 -21.93 -3.87
N ALA A 115 1.30 -21.30 -3.13
CA ALA A 115 0.13 -21.96 -2.56
C ALA A 115 -1.03 -22.17 -3.56
N LEU A 116 -0.98 -21.54 -4.74
CA LEU A 116 -2.00 -21.73 -5.77
C LEU A 116 -1.88 -23.12 -6.45
N PRO A 117 -3.00 -23.69 -6.93
CA PRO A 117 -2.99 -24.90 -7.74
C PRO A 117 -2.11 -24.75 -8.99
N ALA A 118 -1.49 -25.84 -9.46
CA ALA A 118 -0.58 -25.83 -10.61
C ALA A 118 -1.16 -25.13 -11.86
N LYS A 119 -2.46 -25.31 -12.13
CA LYS A 119 -3.16 -24.69 -13.27
C LYS A 119 -3.27 -23.16 -13.16
N LEU A 120 -3.11 -22.59 -11.97
CA LEU A 120 -3.25 -21.16 -11.69
C LEU A 120 -1.91 -20.50 -11.36
N GLN A 121 -0.79 -21.17 -11.64
CA GLN A 121 0.54 -20.64 -11.32
C GLN A 121 0.95 -19.41 -12.15
N ALA A 122 0.27 -19.17 -13.27
CA ALA A 122 0.46 -17.98 -14.10
C ALA A 122 -0.65 -16.93 -13.92
N LEU A 123 -1.54 -17.11 -12.94
CA LEU A 123 -2.66 -16.19 -12.71
C LEU A 123 -2.11 -14.80 -12.31
N PRO A 124 -2.40 -13.73 -13.06
CA PRO A 124 -1.97 -12.39 -12.69
C PRO A 124 -2.76 -11.89 -11.48
N PHE A 125 -2.06 -11.62 -10.38
CA PHE A 125 -2.62 -10.94 -9.21
C PHE A 125 -1.60 -9.97 -8.59
N ARG A 126 -2.08 -9.16 -7.65
CA ARG A 126 -1.28 -8.20 -6.88
C ARG A 126 -1.65 -8.29 -5.41
N VAL A 127 -0.65 -8.18 -4.54
CA VAL A 127 -0.85 -8.05 -3.09
C VAL A 127 -0.72 -6.59 -2.69
N ASP A 128 -1.67 -6.11 -1.90
CA ASP A 128 -1.64 -4.78 -1.29
C ASP A 128 -1.61 -4.91 0.22
N MET A 129 -0.72 -4.12 0.82
CA MET A 129 -0.52 -4.09 2.26
C MET A 129 -0.47 -2.63 2.68
N ALA A 130 -1.45 -2.23 3.47
CA ALA A 130 -1.54 -0.89 4.00
C ALA A 130 -1.34 -0.94 5.53
N PRO A 131 -0.11 -0.73 6.02
CA PRO A 131 0.17 -0.70 7.45
C PRO A 131 -0.40 0.57 8.07
N LEU A 132 -0.85 0.44 9.32
CA LEU A 132 -1.45 1.49 10.11
C LEU A 132 -0.98 1.31 11.56
N ASP A 133 -0.27 2.31 12.07
CA ASP A 133 0.05 2.40 13.49
C ASP A 133 -1.13 3.10 14.19
N PRO A 134 -1.92 2.38 15.00
CA PRO A 134 -3.02 2.98 15.74
C PRO A 134 -2.53 3.73 16.99
N ARG A 135 -1.29 3.49 17.44
CA ARG A 135 -0.74 4.13 18.63
C ARG A 135 -0.19 5.49 18.25
N PRO A 136 -0.68 6.58 18.84
CA PRO A 136 -0.05 7.88 18.66
C PRO A 136 1.39 7.83 19.15
N ASP A 137 2.20 8.78 18.67
CA ASP A 137 3.50 9.04 19.28
C ASP A 137 3.23 9.57 20.71
N PRO A 138 3.81 8.96 21.77
CA PRO A 138 3.69 9.48 23.13
C PRO A 138 4.38 10.84 23.30
N LYS A 139 5.04 11.36 22.27
CA LYS A 139 5.64 12.68 22.22
C LYS A 139 4.88 13.58 21.23
N ASP A 140 4.88 14.88 21.53
CA ASP A 140 4.43 15.89 20.57
C ASP A 140 5.43 16.08 19.43
N THR A 141 5.10 16.93 18.44
CA THR A 141 5.95 17.19 17.27
C THR A 141 7.31 17.81 17.59
N ARG A 142 7.52 18.28 18.83
CA ARG A 142 8.78 18.86 19.33
C ARG A 142 9.58 17.85 20.16
N GLY A 143 9.08 16.63 20.33
CA GLY A 143 9.69 15.57 21.13
C GLY A 143 9.38 15.65 22.62
N ILE A 144 8.43 16.50 23.03
CA ILE A 144 8.02 16.66 24.43
C ILE A 144 7.01 15.55 24.77
N PRO A 145 7.21 14.77 25.85
CA PRO A 145 6.26 13.76 26.28
C PRO A 145 4.88 14.37 26.57
N LEU A 146 3.82 13.64 26.20
CA LEU A 146 2.46 13.98 26.57
C LEU A 146 2.23 13.67 28.06
N LEU A 147 2.09 14.71 28.87
CA LEU A 147 1.88 14.61 30.31
C LEU A 147 0.39 14.54 30.63
N VAL A 148 0.01 13.65 31.55
CA VAL A 148 -1.34 13.52 32.09
C VAL A 148 -1.36 14.16 33.48
N PHE A 149 -2.28 15.09 33.69
CA PHE A 149 -2.49 15.73 34.99
C PHE A 149 -3.49 14.93 35.83
N ASP A 150 -3.12 14.61 37.06
CA ASP A 150 -4.00 13.97 38.04
C ASP A 150 -4.58 15.02 39.01
N PRO A 151 -5.91 15.24 39.02
CA PRO A 151 -6.55 16.22 39.90
C PRO A 151 -6.50 15.85 41.39
N GLY A 152 -6.34 14.57 41.73
CA GLY A 152 -6.30 14.09 43.12
C GLY A 152 -4.95 14.38 43.79
N THR A 153 -3.85 14.12 43.09
CA THR A 153 -2.48 14.35 43.57
C THR A 153 -1.91 15.72 43.18
N LYS A 154 -2.54 16.41 42.20
CA LYS A 154 -2.02 17.61 41.51
C LYS A 154 -0.68 17.38 40.81
N GLY A 155 -0.31 16.13 40.56
CA GLY A 155 0.91 15.74 39.86
C GLY A 155 0.71 15.66 38.35
N VAL A 156 1.83 15.56 37.62
CA VAL A 156 1.86 15.24 36.19
C VAL A 156 2.76 14.03 35.96
N SER A 157 2.31 13.07 35.15
CA SER A 157 3.08 11.87 34.81
C SER A 157 2.76 11.36 33.40
N THR A 158 3.58 10.45 32.87
CA THR A 158 3.33 9.75 31.60
C THR A 158 2.69 8.39 31.78
N GLU A 159 2.73 7.82 32.99
CA GLU A 159 2.28 6.45 33.29
C GLU A 159 0.84 6.15 32.84
N PRO A 160 -0.17 7.03 33.08
CA PRO A 160 -1.54 6.74 32.64
C PRO A 160 -1.65 6.61 31.12
N LEU A 161 -0.86 7.39 30.37
CA LEU A 161 -0.85 7.33 28.92
C LEU A 161 -0.24 6.01 28.42
N GLU A 162 0.85 5.56 29.02
CA GLU A 162 1.51 4.30 28.67
C GLU A 162 0.55 3.11 28.84
N GLU A 163 -0.19 3.05 29.96
CA GLU A 163 -1.22 2.03 30.20
C GLU A 163 -2.32 2.05 29.13
N PHE A 164 -2.79 3.24 28.70
CA PHE A 164 -3.79 3.34 27.63
C PHE A 164 -3.24 2.88 26.27
N LEU A 165 -1.96 3.15 25.98
CA LEU A 165 -1.32 2.75 24.73
C LEU A 165 -1.10 1.24 24.63
N ASP A 166 -0.87 0.56 25.75
CA ASP A 166 -0.72 -0.90 25.81
C ASP A 166 -2.00 -1.66 25.46
N LEU A 167 -3.17 -1.03 25.64
CA LEU A 167 -4.46 -1.61 25.21
C LEU A 167 -4.64 -1.59 23.69
N LEU A 168 -3.87 -0.79 22.97
CA LEU A 168 -3.97 -0.65 21.52
C LEU A 168 -3.07 -1.68 20.80
N PRO A 169 -3.52 -2.23 19.65
CA PRO A 169 -2.66 -3.12 18.87
C PRO A 169 -1.40 -2.39 18.41
N THR A 170 -0.29 -3.10 18.31
CA THR A 170 1.00 -2.49 17.95
C THR A 170 1.01 -2.04 16.50
N ARG A 171 0.47 -2.86 15.60
CA ARG A 171 0.31 -2.56 14.18
C ARG A 171 -0.94 -3.25 13.63
N LEU A 172 -1.59 -2.59 12.69
CA LEU A 172 -2.67 -3.14 11.90
C LEU A 172 -2.28 -3.07 10.44
N VAL A 173 -2.37 -4.19 9.72
CA VAL A 173 -2.12 -4.21 8.27
C VAL A 173 -3.41 -4.59 7.57
N GLN A 174 -3.91 -3.68 6.74
CA GLN A 174 -4.98 -4.02 5.82
C GLN A 174 -4.38 -4.77 4.63
N PHE A 175 -4.67 -6.07 4.58
CA PHE A 175 -4.14 -6.98 3.58
C PHE A 175 -5.20 -7.22 2.50
N ARG A 176 -4.81 -7.12 1.24
CA ARG A 176 -5.71 -7.35 0.09
C ARG A 176 -5.02 -8.05 -1.05
N ILE A 177 -5.82 -8.75 -1.85
CA ILE A 177 -5.41 -9.30 -3.13
C ILE A 177 -6.30 -8.72 -4.21
N TYR A 178 -5.69 -8.32 -5.32
CA TYR A 178 -6.38 -7.89 -6.52
C TYR A 178 -6.06 -8.80 -7.69
N ALA A 179 -7.05 -9.10 -8.52
CA ALA A 179 -6.95 -9.89 -9.74
C ALA A 179 -7.56 -9.12 -10.92
N LEU A 180 -7.37 -9.61 -12.16
CA LEU A 180 -7.95 -8.95 -13.34
C LEU A 180 -9.48 -9.14 -13.44
N ASP A 181 -9.97 -10.26 -12.90
CA ASP A 181 -11.37 -10.64 -12.86
C ASP A 181 -11.69 -11.41 -11.58
N HIS A 182 -12.94 -11.85 -11.43
CA HIS A 182 -13.44 -12.56 -10.26
C HIS A 182 -13.46 -14.09 -10.40
N ASN A 183 -12.93 -14.63 -11.50
CA ASN A 183 -13.08 -16.06 -11.84
C ASN A 183 -12.36 -16.98 -10.86
N GLN A 184 -11.28 -16.49 -10.23
CA GLN A 184 -10.40 -17.29 -9.37
C GLN A 184 -10.33 -16.77 -7.92
N ASP A 185 -11.29 -15.93 -7.51
CA ASP A 185 -11.33 -15.33 -6.16
C ASP A 185 -11.30 -16.38 -5.05
N ALA A 186 -12.01 -17.50 -5.24
CA ALA A 186 -12.04 -18.59 -4.28
C ALA A 186 -10.67 -19.29 -4.14
N ALA A 187 -9.92 -19.44 -5.23
CA ALA A 187 -8.59 -20.03 -5.19
C ALA A 187 -7.58 -19.09 -4.52
N LEU A 188 -7.61 -17.81 -4.89
CA LEU A 188 -6.79 -16.75 -4.26
C LEU A 188 -7.08 -16.63 -2.77
N SER A 189 -8.35 -16.65 -2.37
CA SER A 189 -8.74 -16.56 -0.95
C SER A 189 -8.23 -17.76 -0.13
N ARG A 190 -8.33 -18.98 -0.66
CA ARG A 190 -7.79 -20.18 0.02
C ARG A 190 -6.27 -20.16 0.13
N ALA A 191 -5.58 -19.76 -0.93
CA ALA A 191 -4.13 -19.63 -0.93
C ALA A 191 -3.69 -18.56 0.09
N ALA A 192 -4.36 -17.40 0.10
CA ALA A 192 -4.12 -16.34 1.07
C ALA A 192 -4.32 -16.80 2.51
N ALA A 193 -5.46 -17.42 2.82
CA ALA A 193 -5.74 -17.94 4.15
C ALA A 193 -4.69 -18.97 4.60
N THR A 194 -4.22 -19.82 3.69
CA THR A 194 -3.18 -20.81 3.97
C THR A 194 -1.85 -20.14 4.31
N VAL A 195 -1.44 -19.12 3.55
CA VAL A 195 -0.20 -18.38 3.78
C VAL A 195 -0.28 -17.55 5.05
N LEU A 196 -1.40 -16.88 5.29
CA LEU A 196 -1.57 -16.02 6.46
C LEU A 196 -1.72 -16.80 7.78
N ASN A 197 -2.30 -18.00 7.75
CA ASN A 197 -2.36 -18.89 8.92
C ASN A 197 -1.03 -19.59 9.21
N LYS A 198 -0.19 -19.77 8.18
CA LYS A 198 1.21 -20.16 8.35
C LYS A 198 2.00 -18.91 8.72
N THR A 199 1.85 -18.39 9.94
CA THR A 199 2.66 -17.29 10.47
C THR A 199 4.12 -17.47 10.04
N PRO A 200 4.84 -16.42 9.58
CA PRO A 200 6.17 -16.59 9.06
C PRO A 200 7.03 -17.25 10.12
N SER A 201 7.53 -18.45 9.81
CA SER A 201 8.77 -18.93 10.43
C SER A 201 9.75 -17.78 10.28
N SER A 202 10.14 -17.22 11.43
CA SER A 202 11.28 -16.34 11.62
C SER A 202 12.33 -16.65 10.55
N MET A 203 12.65 -15.65 9.74
CA MET A 203 13.78 -15.70 8.82
C MET A 203 14.95 -16.33 9.56
N GLU A 204 15.30 -17.57 9.21
CA GLU A 204 16.59 -18.13 9.58
C GLU A 204 17.61 -17.27 8.84
N THR A 205 18.14 -16.27 9.55
CA THR A 205 19.34 -15.57 9.15
C THR A 205 20.48 -16.57 9.30
N ASN A 206 20.70 -17.36 8.25
CA ASN A 206 21.97 -18.04 8.08
C ASN A 206 23.01 -16.96 7.78
N PHE A 207 23.79 -16.61 8.80
CA PHE A 207 25.14 -16.08 8.63
C PHE A 207 26.07 -17.21 8.17
#